data_AF-A0A7W0SJZ9-F1
#
_entry.id   AF-A0A7W0SJZ9-F1
#
_cell.length_a   1.000
_cell.length_b   1.000
_cell.length_c   1.000
_cell.angle_alpha   90.00
_cell.angle_beta   90.00
_cell.angle_gamma   90.00
#
_symmetry.space_group_name_H-M   'P 1'
#
loop_
_entity.id
_entity.type
_entity.pdbx_description
1 polymer ?
#
loop_
_entity_poly.entity_id
_entity_poly.type
_entity_poly.pdbx_seq_one_letter_code
_entity_poly.pdbx_strand_id
1 'polypeptide(L)'
;MTPETTDPQFDATLARSFAIAVPAQSRIVIDGRLQAAIASEAERRLVRGPRFWSASRSARRLLIGLGAVVLLTGSVAAGGTLFAQLIGGAPLLEDVWDRATVIGLSTTDSGYTIVLERAAVDPERVWVALTVTPASEPGADPAGLRVIDANGVVMDGGTGAGRQAVGGVSATLFGFRVPTGIVPRGPFILEVRSVMTAEDEQRRGDWTFEFDVPLSPAFRDSAPGVSG
;
A
#
# COMPACT_ATOMS: atom_id res chain seq x y z
N MET A 1 5.64 1.24 -45.43
CA MET A 1 5.19 0.93 -44.06
C MET A 1 4.00 1.83 -43.78
N THR A 2 2.80 1.36 -44.10
CA THR A 2 1.54 2.06 -43.86
C THR A 2 1.01 1.64 -42.49
N PRO A 3 0.60 2.58 -41.62
CA PRO A 3 0.07 2.24 -40.31
C PRO A 3 -1.20 1.39 -40.46
N GLU A 4 -1.17 0.24 -39.80
CA GLU A 4 -2.26 -0.72 -39.71
C GLU A 4 -3.49 -0.01 -39.15
N THR A 5 -4.55 0.02 -39.95
CA THR A 5 -5.80 0.70 -39.62
C THR A 5 -6.57 -0.18 -38.65
N THR A 6 -6.67 0.25 -37.40
CA THR A 6 -7.38 -0.48 -36.34
C THR A 6 -8.82 -0.73 -36.76
N ASP A 7 -9.30 -1.96 -36.51
CA ASP A 7 -10.64 -2.41 -36.87
C ASP A 7 -11.71 -1.53 -36.19
N PRO A 8 -12.55 -0.80 -36.96
CA PRO A 8 -13.56 0.09 -36.41
C PRO A 8 -14.61 -0.64 -35.55
N GLN A 9 -14.75 -1.97 -35.68
CA GLN A 9 -15.62 -2.77 -34.82
C GLN A 9 -15.04 -2.97 -33.42
N PHE A 10 -13.72 -3.01 -33.28
CA PHE A 10 -13.04 -3.09 -32.00
C PHE A 10 -13.22 -1.80 -31.19
N ASP A 11 -13.04 -0.65 -31.84
CA ASP A 11 -13.25 0.67 -31.23
C ASP A 11 -14.72 0.90 -30.84
N ALA A 12 -15.66 0.45 -31.68
CA ALA A 12 -17.10 0.52 -31.37
C ALA A 12 -17.48 -0.38 -30.19
N THR A 13 -16.79 -1.50 -29.99
CA THR A 13 -17.02 -2.43 -28.87
C THR A 13 -16.47 -1.86 -27.57
N LEU A 14 -15.26 -1.29 -27.60
CA LEU A 14 -14.65 -0.61 -26.45
C LEU A 14 -15.44 0.63 -26.00
N ALA A 15 -15.95 1.43 -26.94
CA ALA A 15 -16.80 2.57 -26.63
C ALA A 15 -18.13 2.15 -25.97
N ARG A 16 -18.67 1.00 -26.37
CA ARG A 16 -19.94 0.48 -25.86
C ARG A 16 -19.80 -0.20 -24.49
N SER A 17 -18.63 -0.76 -24.16
CA SER A 17 -18.37 -1.41 -22.87
C SER A 17 -17.94 -0.44 -21.76
N PHE A 18 -17.36 0.73 -22.09
CA PHE A 18 -16.81 1.62 -21.08
C PHE A 18 -17.57 2.92 -20.81
N ALA A 19 -18.55 3.33 -21.64
CA ALA A 19 -19.49 4.46 -21.42
C ALA A 19 -18.95 5.72 -20.69
N ILE A 20 -17.64 5.98 -20.75
CA ILE A 20 -16.97 7.14 -20.20
C ILE A 20 -15.93 7.51 -21.25
N ALA A 21 -16.31 8.46 -22.11
CA ALA A 21 -15.35 9.14 -22.95
C ALA A 21 -14.39 9.89 -22.03
N VAL A 22 -13.15 9.40 -21.88
CA VAL A 22 -12.11 10.09 -21.13
C VAL A 22 -11.83 11.41 -21.85
N PRO A 23 -12.14 12.58 -21.25
CA PRO A 23 -11.99 13.86 -21.92
C PRO A 23 -10.52 14.10 -22.28
N ALA A 24 -10.24 14.63 -23.48
CA ALA A 24 -8.87 14.95 -23.91
C ALA A 24 -8.13 15.90 -22.94
N GLN A 25 -8.87 16.66 -22.13
CA GLN A 25 -8.35 17.53 -21.07
C GLN A 25 -7.66 16.75 -19.94
N SER A 26 -8.01 15.48 -19.71
CA SER A 26 -7.37 14.64 -18.68
C SER A 26 -5.93 14.25 -19.04
N ARG A 27 -5.58 14.17 -20.33
CA ARG A 27 -4.22 13.85 -20.78
C ARG A 27 -3.24 15.01 -20.52
N ILE A 28 -3.69 16.25 -20.69
CA ILE A 28 -2.88 17.46 -20.48
C ILE A 28 -2.52 17.65 -18.99
N VAL A 29 -3.41 17.27 -18.07
CA VAL A 29 -3.16 17.36 -16.61
C VAL A 29 -2.17 16.29 -16.13
N ILE A 30 -2.15 15.12 -16.77
CA ILE A 30 -1.25 14.01 -16.42
C ILE A 30 0.19 14.32 -16.87
N ASP A 31 0.37 14.86 -18.08
CA ASP A 31 1.70 15.26 -18.58
C ASP A 31 2.29 16.43 -17.77
N GLY A 32 1.45 17.36 -17.30
CA GLY A 32 1.90 18.48 -16.46
C GLY A 32 2.39 18.04 -15.08
N ARG A 33 1.76 17.03 -14.45
CA ARG A 33 2.19 16.48 -13.16
C ARG A 33 3.45 15.65 -13.27
N LEU A 34 3.62 14.93 -14.37
CA LEU A 34 4.84 14.18 -14.67
C LEU A 34 6.04 15.12 -14.86
N GLN A 35 5.86 16.22 -15.60
CA GLN A 35 6.94 17.22 -15.77
C GLN A 35 7.29 17.94 -14.45
N ALA A 36 6.31 18.23 -13.59
CA ALA A 36 6.56 18.81 -12.27
C ALA A 36 7.33 17.84 -11.34
N ALA A 37 7.02 16.54 -11.40
CA ALA A 37 7.74 15.51 -10.65
C ALA A 37 9.20 15.38 -11.13
N ILE A 38 9.42 15.35 -12.46
CA ILE A 38 10.76 15.29 -13.06
C ILE A 38 11.59 16.54 -12.74
N ALA A 39 10.99 17.73 -12.76
CA ALA A 39 11.66 18.97 -12.40
C ALA A 39 12.10 18.98 -10.91
N SER A 40 11.25 18.49 -10.00
CA SER A 40 11.57 18.41 -8.57
C SER A 40 12.67 17.39 -8.23
N GLU A 41 12.83 16.35 -9.05
CA GLU A 41 13.88 15.34 -8.95
C GLU A 41 15.24 15.89 -9.42
N ALA A 42 15.22 16.74 -10.46
CA ALA A 42 16.42 17.39 -11.00
C ALA A 42 17.02 18.42 -10.02
N GLU A 43 16.19 19.18 -9.29
CA GLU A 43 16.66 20.16 -8.29
C GLU A 43 17.34 19.50 -7.08
N ARG A 44 16.92 18.29 -6.68
CA ARG A 44 17.50 17.58 -5.52
C ARG A 44 18.88 17.00 -5.77
N ARG A 45 19.28 16.82 -7.04
CA ARG A 45 20.59 16.25 -7.40
C ARG A 45 21.75 17.25 -7.38
N LEU A 46 21.50 18.55 -7.16
CA LEU A 46 22.55 19.58 -7.23
C LEU A 46 23.07 20.07 -5.87
N VAL A 47 22.53 19.63 -4.72
CA VAL A 47 22.80 20.31 -3.42
C VAL A 47 23.64 19.52 -2.39
N ARG A 48 24.20 18.33 -2.69
CA ARG A 48 25.04 17.62 -1.69
C ARG A 48 26.40 17.20 -2.20
N GLY A 49 27.35 18.13 -2.13
CA GLY A 49 28.78 17.83 -2.08
C GLY A 49 29.23 17.44 -0.65
N PRO A 50 30.28 16.63 -0.49
CA PRO A 50 30.71 16.08 0.80
C PRO A 50 31.83 16.90 1.43
N ARG A 51 31.83 17.11 2.75
CA ARG A 51 33.06 17.42 3.51
C ARG A 51 33.08 16.74 4.89
N PHE A 52 34.10 15.89 5.01
CA PHE A 52 34.58 15.15 6.16
C PHE A 52 35.03 16.06 7.30
N TRP A 53 34.64 15.75 8.54
CA TRP A 53 35.44 16.02 9.73
C TRP A 53 35.57 14.76 10.58
N SER A 54 36.72 14.65 11.21
CA SER A 54 37.40 13.44 11.63
C SER A 54 37.11 12.99 13.05
N ALA A 55 37.38 11.70 13.27
CA ALA A 55 37.91 11.11 14.50
C ALA A 55 37.12 11.27 15.82
N SER A 56 36.47 10.19 16.23
CA SER A 56 36.75 9.65 17.56
C SER A 56 36.80 8.12 17.53
N ARG A 57 37.98 7.61 17.89
CA ARG A 57 38.22 6.20 18.22
C ARG A 57 37.52 5.96 19.56
N SER A 58 36.44 5.19 19.60
CA SER A 58 35.97 4.39 20.76
C SER A 58 34.52 3.91 20.57
N ALA A 59 34.31 2.88 19.75
CA ALA A 59 33.11 2.03 19.84
C ALA A 59 33.38 0.69 19.13
N ARG A 60 34.48 0.02 19.49
CA ARG A 60 34.63 -1.40 19.21
C ARG A 60 33.73 -2.16 20.18
N ARG A 61 32.54 -2.55 19.71
CA ARG A 61 31.75 -3.75 20.07
C ARG A 61 30.28 -3.47 19.77
N LEU A 62 29.63 -4.43 19.07
CA LEU A 62 28.23 -4.48 18.60
C LEU A 62 28.03 -4.09 17.12
N LEU A 63 28.50 -4.92 16.20
CA LEU A 63 28.03 -4.95 14.81
C LEU A 63 27.93 -6.39 14.31
N ILE A 64 26.85 -7.07 14.68
CA ILE A 64 26.24 -8.16 13.93
C ILE A 64 24.73 -7.92 14.00
N GLY A 65 24.09 -7.67 12.86
CA GLY A 65 22.63 -7.59 12.74
C GLY A 65 22.03 -6.19 12.57
N LEU A 66 22.47 -5.44 11.56
CA LEU A 66 21.72 -4.26 11.07
C LEU A 66 21.71 -4.34 9.54
N GLY A 67 20.84 -5.22 9.04
CA GLY A 67 20.57 -5.39 7.62
C GLY A 67 19.47 -4.43 7.17
N ALA A 68 19.83 -3.52 6.27
CA ALA A 68 18.95 -2.78 5.36
C ALA A 68 17.82 -1.94 5.98
N VAL A 69 18.18 -0.79 6.57
CA VAL A 69 17.29 0.37 6.62
C VAL A 69 17.79 1.36 5.56
N VAL A 70 16.87 2.00 4.84
CA VAL A 70 17.07 3.06 3.82
C VAL A 70 17.18 2.56 2.37
N LEU A 71 16.02 2.40 1.70
CA LEU A 71 15.82 2.63 0.26
C LEU A 71 14.31 2.73 -0.16
N LEU A 72 13.40 3.18 0.71
CA LEU A 72 11.93 3.08 0.48
C LEU A 72 11.19 4.42 0.33
N THR A 73 11.85 5.54 0.05
CA THR A 73 11.11 6.79 -0.20
C THR A 73 10.35 6.79 -1.53
N GLY A 74 10.73 5.93 -2.49
CA GLY A 74 10.08 5.86 -3.81
C GLY A 74 8.82 4.97 -3.86
N SER A 75 8.83 3.83 -3.17
CA SER A 75 7.72 2.85 -3.19
C SER A 75 6.48 3.34 -2.46
N VAL A 76 6.65 4.00 -1.30
CA VAL A 76 5.55 4.57 -0.51
C VAL A 76 4.74 5.62 -1.31
N ALA A 77 5.42 6.39 -2.17
CA ALA A 77 4.77 7.39 -3.01
C ALA A 77 3.88 6.76 -4.10
N ALA A 78 4.28 5.61 -4.67
CA ALA A 78 3.48 4.90 -5.65
C ALA A 78 2.21 4.29 -5.01
N GLY A 79 2.35 3.67 -3.83
CA GLY A 79 1.23 3.09 -3.08
C GLY A 79 0.14 4.11 -2.74
N GLY A 80 0.52 5.30 -2.26
CA GLY A 80 -0.44 6.33 -1.87
C GLY A 80 -1.41 6.75 -2.98
N THR A 81 -0.94 6.82 -4.23
CA THR A 81 -1.81 7.16 -5.37
C THR A 81 -2.81 6.06 -5.72
N LEU A 82 -2.45 4.79 -5.52
CA LEU A 82 -3.35 3.66 -5.75
C LEU A 82 -4.44 3.60 -4.69
N PHE A 83 -4.09 3.83 -3.44
CA PHE A 83 -5.07 3.88 -2.35
C PHE A 83 -6.06 5.04 -2.51
N ALA A 84 -5.59 6.23 -2.89
CA ALA A 84 -6.50 7.36 -3.18
C ALA A 84 -7.54 7.02 -4.26
N GLN A 85 -7.16 6.21 -5.26
CA GLN A 85 -8.05 5.74 -6.31
C GLN A 85 -8.95 4.57 -5.90
N LEU A 86 -8.50 3.73 -4.98
CA LEU A 86 -9.28 2.61 -4.42
C LEU A 86 -10.38 3.12 -3.49
N ILE A 87 -10.06 4.14 -2.71
CA ILE A 87 -10.86 4.57 -1.56
C ILE A 87 -11.84 5.69 -1.94
N GLY A 88 -11.57 6.42 -3.03
CA GLY A 88 -12.45 7.48 -3.52
C GLY A 88 -13.88 7.00 -3.75
N GLY A 89 -14.83 7.57 -3.00
CA GLY A 89 -16.25 7.22 -3.05
C GLY A 89 -16.72 6.21 -1.99
N ALA A 90 -15.83 5.77 -1.09
CA ALA A 90 -16.15 4.91 0.05
C ALA A 90 -15.85 5.65 1.37
N PRO A 91 -16.82 6.40 1.94
CA PRO A 91 -16.58 7.32 3.06
C PRO A 91 -15.90 6.69 4.28
N LEU A 92 -16.25 5.44 4.62
CA LEU A 92 -15.62 4.73 5.72
C LEU A 92 -14.13 4.47 5.44
N LEU A 93 -13.79 4.05 4.22
CA LEU A 93 -12.41 3.76 3.86
C LEU A 93 -11.58 5.05 3.76
N GLU A 94 -12.21 6.16 3.35
CA GLU A 94 -11.60 7.50 3.33
C GLU A 94 -11.22 7.93 4.76
N ASP A 95 -12.15 7.84 5.73
CA ASP A 95 -11.88 8.18 7.13
C ASP A 95 -10.78 7.29 7.73
N VAL A 96 -10.84 5.98 7.46
CA VAL A 96 -9.79 5.04 7.90
C VAL A 96 -8.43 5.44 7.32
N TRP A 97 -8.36 5.76 6.03
CA TRP A 97 -7.11 6.11 5.37
C TRP A 97 -6.49 7.41 5.90
N ASP A 98 -7.31 8.44 6.08
CA ASP A 98 -6.88 9.75 6.56
C ASP A 98 -6.38 9.70 8.00
N ARG A 99 -6.98 8.83 8.82
CA ARG A 99 -6.62 8.64 10.22
C ARG A 99 -5.54 7.58 10.43
N ALA A 100 -5.20 6.79 9.41
CA ALA A 100 -4.19 5.75 9.51
C ALA A 100 -2.78 6.35 9.70
N THR A 101 -1.99 5.68 10.54
CA THR A 101 -0.59 6.00 10.77
C THR A 101 0.26 5.45 9.62
N VAL A 102 1.16 6.26 9.08
CA VAL A 102 2.13 5.81 8.06
C VAL A 102 3.16 4.90 8.72
N ILE A 103 3.33 3.69 8.17
CA ILE A 103 4.25 2.67 8.66
C ILE A 103 5.47 2.58 7.73
N GLY A 104 5.26 2.31 6.44
CA GLY A 104 6.31 2.28 5.42
C GLY A 104 7.34 1.15 5.59
N LEU A 105 6.97 0.04 6.22
CA LEU A 105 7.84 -1.13 6.37
C LEU A 105 7.69 -2.04 5.16
N SER A 106 8.78 -2.66 4.70
CA SER A 106 8.74 -3.63 3.60
C SER A 106 9.52 -4.89 3.91
N THR A 107 9.07 -6.01 3.37
CA THR A 107 9.84 -7.25 3.35
C THR A 107 9.71 -7.94 2.00
N THR A 108 10.75 -8.65 1.60
CA THR A 108 10.82 -9.37 0.32
C THR A 108 11.10 -10.84 0.61
N ASP A 109 10.26 -11.71 0.08
CA ASP A 109 10.42 -13.16 0.16
C ASP A 109 9.75 -13.79 -1.05
N SER A 110 10.18 -14.99 -1.45
CA SER A 110 9.52 -15.79 -2.50
C SER A 110 9.23 -15.04 -3.82
N GLY A 111 10.04 -14.04 -4.15
CA GLY A 111 9.88 -13.21 -5.37
C GLY A 111 8.84 -12.10 -5.26
N TYR A 112 8.36 -11.76 -4.07
CA TYR A 112 7.41 -10.66 -3.84
C TYR A 112 7.91 -9.74 -2.73
N THR A 113 7.81 -8.44 -2.98
CA THR A 113 7.98 -7.40 -1.97
C THR A 113 6.62 -6.94 -1.49
N ILE A 114 6.37 -7.10 -0.19
CA ILE A 114 5.16 -6.57 0.46
C ILE A 114 5.56 -5.34 1.27
N VAL A 115 4.80 -4.25 1.14
CA VAL A 115 4.96 -3.04 1.93
C VAL A 115 3.71 -2.83 2.79
N LEU A 116 3.90 -2.71 4.09
CA LEU A 116 2.91 -2.17 5.02
C LEU A 116 2.97 -0.65 4.99
N GLU A 117 2.09 -0.05 4.19
CA GLU A 117 2.06 1.40 3.95
C GLU A 117 1.53 2.15 5.15
N ARG A 118 0.37 1.71 5.66
CA ARG A 118 -0.35 2.36 6.76
C ARG A 118 -1.07 1.34 7.63
N ALA A 119 -1.33 1.71 8.88
CA ALA A 119 -2.18 0.95 9.77
C ALA A 119 -3.04 1.87 10.65
N ALA A 120 -4.23 1.41 11.02
CA ALA A 120 -5.12 2.10 11.94
C ALA A 120 -5.79 1.09 12.86
N VAL A 121 -6.06 1.46 14.11
CA VAL A 121 -6.69 0.56 15.09
C VAL A 121 -7.81 1.30 15.78
N ASP A 122 -8.96 0.65 15.86
CA ASP A 122 -10.08 1.06 16.70
C ASP A 122 -10.57 -0.12 17.56
N PRO A 123 -11.57 0.08 18.45
CA PRO A 123 -12.04 -1.01 19.32
C PRO A 123 -12.64 -2.22 18.59
N GLU A 124 -13.06 -2.08 17.34
CA GLU A 124 -13.76 -3.12 16.58
C GLU A 124 -12.87 -3.76 15.52
N ARG A 125 -11.87 -3.04 15.01
CA ARG A 125 -11.07 -3.45 13.86
C ARG A 125 -9.62 -2.96 13.93
N VAL A 126 -8.75 -3.79 13.39
CA VAL A 126 -7.41 -3.38 12.94
C VAL A 126 -7.42 -3.27 11.43
N TRP A 127 -7.00 -2.12 10.90
CA TRP A 127 -6.89 -1.85 9.49
C TRP A 127 -5.42 -1.80 9.08
N VAL A 128 -5.07 -2.46 7.98
CA VAL A 128 -3.72 -2.41 7.39
C VAL A 128 -3.80 -2.21 5.88
N ALA A 129 -2.95 -1.33 5.37
CA ALA A 129 -2.82 -1.05 3.94
C ALA A 129 -1.55 -1.70 3.42
N LEU A 130 -1.70 -2.63 2.47
CA LEU A 130 -0.61 -3.38 1.89
C LEU A 130 -0.44 -3.06 0.41
N THR A 131 0.80 -2.90 -0.02
CA THR A 131 1.15 -3.02 -1.44
C THR A 131 1.97 -4.28 -1.69
N VAL A 132 1.74 -4.92 -2.84
CA VAL A 132 2.51 -6.09 -3.27
C VAL A 132 3.14 -5.78 -4.62
N THR A 133 4.46 -5.91 -4.68
CA THR A 133 5.24 -5.77 -5.91
C THR A 133 5.89 -7.11 -6.24
N PRO A 134 5.46 -7.77 -7.33
CA PRO A 134 6.10 -9.00 -7.79
C PRO A 134 7.43 -8.74 -8.49
N ALA A 135 8.36 -9.70 -8.43
CA ALA A 135 9.66 -9.60 -9.09
C ALA A 135 9.60 -9.88 -10.60
N SER A 136 8.69 -10.74 -11.05
CA SER A 136 8.65 -11.21 -12.45
C SER A 136 7.24 -11.31 -13.05
N GLU A 137 6.22 -11.63 -12.24
CA GLU A 137 4.87 -11.88 -12.72
C GLU A 137 3.89 -10.83 -12.23
N PRO A 138 3.21 -10.08 -13.11
CA PRO A 138 2.30 -9.04 -12.68
C PRO A 138 1.08 -9.63 -11.95
N GLY A 139 0.67 -8.97 -10.87
CA GLY A 139 -0.58 -9.32 -10.18
C GLY A 139 -0.42 -10.40 -9.14
N ALA A 140 -0.33 -9.96 -7.90
CA ALA A 140 -0.47 -10.83 -6.75
C ALA A 140 -1.13 -10.05 -5.62
N ASP A 141 -2.06 -10.69 -4.93
CA ASP A 141 -2.74 -10.13 -3.77
C ASP A 141 -2.34 -10.88 -2.50
N PRO A 142 -2.19 -10.20 -1.35
CA PRO A 142 -1.91 -10.86 -0.08
C PRO A 142 -3.02 -11.85 0.29
N ALA A 143 -2.63 -13.03 0.79
CA ALA A 143 -3.53 -14.08 1.23
C ALA A 143 -3.04 -14.75 2.52
N GLY A 144 -3.95 -15.36 3.28
CA GLY A 144 -3.60 -16.01 4.54
C GLY A 144 -3.05 -15.03 5.59
N LEU A 145 -3.73 -13.88 5.72
CA LEU A 145 -3.32 -12.80 6.61
C LEU A 145 -3.82 -13.02 8.04
N ARG A 146 -3.01 -12.61 9.01
CA ARG A 146 -3.45 -12.45 10.41
C ARG A 146 -2.71 -11.33 11.11
N VAL A 147 -3.36 -10.73 12.09
CA VAL A 147 -2.76 -9.77 13.02
C VAL A 147 -2.75 -10.35 14.42
N ILE A 148 -1.64 -10.21 15.12
CA ILE A 148 -1.46 -10.63 16.51
C ILE A 148 -1.20 -9.39 17.35
N ASP A 149 -1.96 -9.19 18.42
CA ASP A 149 -1.74 -8.08 19.35
C ASP A 149 -0.68 -8.41 20.42
N ALA A 150 -0.33 -7.44 21.26
CA ALA A 150 0.66 -7.62 22.32
C ALA A 150 0.28 -8.66 23.39
N ASN A 151 -0.99 -9.02 23.49
CA ASN A 151 -1.50 -10.03 24.41
C ASN A 151 -1.57 -11.43 23.75
N GLY A 152 -1.16 -11.55 22.48
CA GLY A 152 -1.26 -12.78 21.71
C GLY A 152 -2.65 -13.07 21.14
N VAL A 153 -3.56 -12.09 21.15
CA VAL A 153 -4.88 -12.22 20.51
C VAL A 153 -4.69 -12.24 19.01
N VAL A 154 -5.17 -13.31 18.36
CA VAL A 154 -5.09 -13.50 16.91
C VAL A 154 -6.38 -13.01 16.24
N MET A 155 -6.21 -12.18 15.23
CA MET A 155 -7.27 -11.68 14.36
C MET A 155 -6.99 -12.18 12.93
N ASP A 156 -7.68 -13.25 12.53
CA ASP A 156 -7.51 -13.91 11.24
C ASP A 156 -8.48 -13.36 10.17
N GLY A 157 -8.13 -13.56 8.88
CA GLY A 157 -9.11 -13.48 7.80
C GLY A 157 -9.59 -12.06 7.48
N GLY A 158 -8.68 -11.09 7.49
CA GLY A 158 -8.99 -9.70 7.17
C GLY A 158 -9.79 -9.56 5.88
N THR A 159 -10.84 -8.75 5.88
CA THR A 159 -11.63 -8.44 4.68
C THR A 159 -10.93 -7.35 3.90
N GLY A 160 -10.55 -7.64 2.65
CA GLY A 160 -9.80 -6.73 1.79
C GLY A 160 -10.69 -5.99 0.79
N ALA A 161 -10.40 -4.71 0.58
CA ALA A 161 -10.80 -3.98 -0.63
C ALA A 161 -9.50 -3.61 -1.37
N GLY A 162 -9.37 -4.03 -2.62
CA GLY A 162 -8.10 -3.97 -3.36
C GLY A 162 -8.24 -3.46 -4.79
N ARG A 163 -7.15 -2.90 -5.30
CA ARG A 163 -6.99 -2.45 -6.67
C ARG A 163 -5.63 -2.88 -7.19
N GLN A 164 -5.64 -3.50 -8.35
CA GLN A 164 -4.43 -3.78 -9.10
C GLN A 164 -4.08 -2.60 -10.01
N ALA A 165 -2.81 -2.22 -10.01
CA ALA A 165 -2.27 -1.12 -10.80
C ALA A 165 -1.68 -1.59 -12.14
N VAL A 166 -1.46 -0.63 -13.04
CA VAL A 166 -0.62 -0.82 -14.23
C VAL A 166 0.82 -1.03 -13.78
N GLY A 167 1.46 -2.10 -14.25
CA GLY A 167 2.82 -2.49 -13.83
C GLY A 167 2.88 -3.60 -12.79
N GLY A 168 1.77 -4.28 -12.50
CA GLY A 168 1.76 -5.51 -11.71
C GLY A 168 1.73 -5.31 -10.19
N VAL A 169 1.75 -4.06 -9.71
CA VAL A 169 1.63 -3.72 -8.29
C VAL A 169 0.17 -3.85 -7.84
N SER A 170 -0.06 -4.50 -6.72
CA SER A 170 -1.36 -4.55 -6.02
C SER A 170 -1.34 -3.59 -4.83
N ALA A 171 -2.49 -2.96 -4.56
CA ALA A 171 -2.73 -2.19 -3.34
C ALA A 171 -4.07 -2.61 -2.72
N THR A 172 -4.04 -3.09 -1.48
CA THR A 172 -5.22 -3.61 -0.79
C THR A 172 -5.28 -3.14 0.66
N LEU A 173 -6.45 -2.67 1.09
CA LEU A 173 -6.75 -2.29 2.46
C LEU A 173 -7.54 -3.42 3.13
N PHE A 174 -7.00 -3.98 4.20
CA PHE A 174 -7.62 -5.09 4.95
C PHE A 174 -8.11 -4.63 6.32
N GLY A 175 -9.32 -5.05 6.69
CA GLY A 175 -9.87 -4.88 8.04
C GLY A 175 -10.01 -6.21 8.76
N PHE A 176 -9.36 -6.35 9.91
CA PHE A 176 -9.42 -7.51 10.80
C PHE A 176 -10.35 -7.22 11.96
N ARG A 177 -11.30 -8.12 12.24
CA ARG A 177 -12.24 -7.93 13.35
C ARG A 177 -11.57 -8.23 14.68
N VAL A 178 -11.69 -7.32 15.63
CA VAL A 178 -11.30 -7.53 17.02
C VAL A 178 -12.37 -8.40 17.71
N PRO A 179 -11.99 -9.46 18.45
CA PRO A 179 -12.95 -10.24 19.23
C PRO A 179 -13.71 -9.40 20.25
N THR A 180 -14.99 -9.69 20.43
CA THR A 180 -15.84 -8.94 21.38
C THR A 180 -15.29 -9.02 22.80
N GLY A 181 -15.23 -7.87 23.49
CA GLY A 181 -14.72 -7.78 24.86
C GLY A 181 -13.19 -7.67 24.96
N ILE A 182 -12.48 -7.68 23.83
CA ILE A 182 -11.04 -7.41 23.77
C ILE A 182 -10.81 -5.95 23.38
N VAL A 183 -9.83 -5.31 24.03
CA VAL A 183 -9.30 -4.02 23.60
C VAL A 183 -7.95 -4.28 22.94
N PRO A 184 -7.79 -4.03 21.63
CA PRO A 184 -6.56 -4.34 20.92
C PRO A 184 -5.43 -3.44 21.44
N ARG A 185 -4.23 -4.00 21.62
CA ARG A 185 -3.06 -3.26 22.11
C ARG A 185 -1.80 -3.59 21.31
N GLY A 186 -1.06 -2.54 20.97
CA GLY A 186 0.26 -2.65 20.36
C GLY A 186 1.35 -3.09 21.36
N PRO A 187 2.52 -3.55 20.89
CA PRO A 187 2.86 -3.72 19.46
C PRO A 187 2.04 -4.84 18.79
N PHE A 188 1.84 -4.70 17.49
CA PHE A 188 1.13 -5.65 16.65
C PHE A 188 2.10 -6.37 15.71
N ILE A 189 1.79 -7.62 15.41
CA ILE A 189 2.49 -8.44 14.40
C ILE A 189 1.49 -8.73 13.28
N LEU A 190 1.77 -8.24 12.06
CA LEU A 190 1.08 -8.66 10.86
C LEU A 190 1.88 -9.78 10.20
N GLU A 191 1.23 -10.91 9.98
CA GLU A 191 1.77 -12.00 9.17
C GLU A 191 1.00 -12.10 7.86
N VAL A 192 1.75 -12.19 6.75
CA VAL A 192 1.26 -12.59 5.44
C VAL A 192 1.89 -13.94 5.13
N ARG A 193 1.08 -14.97 4.97
CA ARG A 193 1.57 -16.36 4.79
C ARG A 193 1.67 -16.79 3.32
N SER A 194 0.98 -16.05 2.46
CA SER A 194 0.91 -16.35 1.05
C SER A 194 0.54 -15.12 0.24
N VAL A 195 0.81 -15.19 -1.06
CA VAL A 195 0.19 -14.33 -2.06
C VAL A 195 -0.59 -15.21 -3.03
N MET A 196 -1.70 -14.70 -3.52
CA MET A 196 -2.50 -15.33 -4.57
C MET A 196 -2.21 -14.61 -5.88
N THR A 197 -1.72 -15.33 -6.88
CA THR A 197 -1.42 -14.76 -8.19
C THR A 197 -2.71 -14.54 -9.00
N ALA A 198 -2.60 -13.82 -10.12
CA ALA A 198 -3.71 -13.65 -11.06
C ALA A 198 -4.23 -14.98 -11.66
N GLU A 199 -3.44 -16.05 -11.61
CA GLU A 199 -3.80 -17.40 -12.05
C GLU A 199 -4.42 -18.26 -10.93
N ASP A 200 -4.75 -17.64 -9.78
CA ASP A 200 -5.25 -18.31 -8.57
C ASP A 200 -4.24 -19.32 -7.97
N GLU A 201 -2.95 -19.16 -8.30
CA GLU A 201 -1.87 -19.92 -7.69
C GLU A 201 -1.52 -19.30 -6.33
N GLN A 202 -1.58 -20.12 -5.27
CA GLN A 202 -1.14 -19.68 -3.95
C GLN A 202 0.36 -19.93 -3.76
N ARG A 203 1.14 -18.85 -3.65
CA ARG A 203 2.57 -18.92 -3.34
C ARG A 203 2.80 -18.60 -1.88
N ARG A 204 3.43 -19.52 -1.17
CA ARG A 204 3.77 -19.35 0.25
C ARG A 204 5.01 -18.47 0.41
N GLY A 205 5.04 -17.72 1.49
CA GLY A 205 6.20 -16.96 1.93
C GLY A 205 6.07 -16.61 3.41
N ASP A 206 7.12 -16.01 3.96
CA ASP A 206 7.17 -15.55 5.36
C ASP A 206 7.40 -14.04 5.42
N TRP A 207 6.32 -13.28 5.27
CA TRP A 207 6.34 -11.83 5.41
C TRP A 207 5.75 -11.45 6.77
N THR A 208 6.60 -10.99 7.67
CA THR A 208 6.21 -10.56 9.02
C THR A 208 6.57 -9.10 9.24
N PHE A 209 5.63 -8.33 9.81
CA PHE A 209 5.79 -6.92 10.13
C PHE A 209 5.45 -6.68 11.60
N GLU A 210 6.36 -6.09 12.35
CA GLU A 210 6.08 -5.56 13.69
C GLU A 210 5.80 -4.06 13.58
N PHE A 211 4.68 -3.61 14.11
CA PHE A 211 4.28 -2.20 14.04
C PHE A 211 3.53 -1.78 15.31
N ASP A 212 3.58 -0.49 15.64
CA ASP A 212 2.86 0.08 16.76
C ASP A 212 2.05 1.28 16.29
N VAL A 213 0.78 1.32 16.69
CA VAL A 213 -0.17 2.35 16.29
C VAL A 213 -1.11 2.67 17.46
N PRO A 214 -1.39 3.96 17.70
CA PRO A 214 -2.27 4.35 18.79
C PRO A 214 -3.71 3.89 18.53
N LEU A 215 -4.37 3.42 19.58
CA LEU A 215 -5.81 3.16 19.55
C LEU A 215 -6.56 4.46 19.27
N SER A 216 -7.33 4.46 18.20
CA SER A 216 -8.19 5.58 17.81
C SER A 216 -9.63 5.34 18.27
N PRO A 217 -10.44 6.41 18.44
CA PRO A 217 -11.88 6.27 18.56
C PRO A 217 -12.46 5.48 17.37
N ALA A 218 -13.55 4.75 17.60
CA ALA A 218 -14.24 3.98 16.55
C ALA A 218 -14.41 4.79 15.25
N PHE A 219 -14.09 4.17 14.11
CA PHE A 219 -14.41 4.73 12.81
C PHE A 219 -15.93 4.72 12.67
N ARG A 220 -16.54 5.91 12.63
CA ARG A 220 -17.98 6.01 12.50
C ARG A 220 -18.32 5.88 11.04
N ASP A 221 -19.21 4.94 10.71
CA ASP A 221 -19.98 5.07 9.48
C ASP A 221 -20.66 6.44 9.56
N SER A 222 -20.21 7.36 8.72
CA SER A 222 -20.88 8.64 8.53
C SER A 222 -22.18 8.34 7.80
N ALA A 223 -23.14 7.73 8.50
CA ALA A 223 -24.48 7.59 7.99
C ALA A 223 -24.97 9.02 7.75
N PRO A 224 -25.42 9.36 6.53
CA PRO A 224 -25.98 10.67 6.27
C PRO A 224 -27.14 10.84 7.25
N GLY A 225 -27.01 11.82 8.14
CA GLY A 225 -28.06 12.15 9.10
C GLY A 225 -29.32 12.45 8.32
N VAL A 226 -30.27 11.51 8.33
CA VAL A 226 -31.63 11.79 7.91
C VAL A 226 -32.23 12.60 9.05
N SER A 227 -32.08 13.92 8.96
CA SER A 227 -32.81 14.87 9.78
C SER A 227 -34.29 14.69 9.46
N GLY A 228 -35.04 14.11 10.40
CA GLY A 228 -36.51 14.12 10.40
C GLY A 228 -37.05 15.44 10.95
#